data_AF-A0A978UPA6-F1
#
_entry.id   AF-A0A978UPA6-F1
#
_cell.length_a   1.000
_cell.length_b   1.000
_cell.length_c   1.000
_cell.angle_alpha   90.00
_cell.angle_beta   90.00
_cell.angle_gamma   90.00
#
_symmetry.space_group_name_H-M   'P 1'
#
loop_
_entity.id
_entity.type
_entity.pdbx_description
1 polymer ?
#
loop_
_entity_poly.entity_id
_entity_poly.type
_entity_poly.pdbx_seq_one_letter_code
_entity_poly.pdbx_strand_id
1 'polypeptide(L)'
;MAPKRPAEDIAWRDLIGEKDWDLLNPLKPQMGQNLTRYCNLIGVIAESFQEEEDSPLLGLPQHSEKELLSLADLSNDYVVEKYLFASTLNIRAKNDHSSLGPLSGYSNWMGYAAVNTDKGMAKIGRREIVIAIRGTIKREEWYPKFCMQDLVCAHYIFPHDRNVKLQEGRYDYYVTADYHDSGYNKTSFREQVLEAVEGLVAKYQSEENLSIVVTGFSMGGAFATLIATDLVYNGYNKIGGRAKAIPVTAFAFANSPVGNIDFSILASNLHDLHILNVKHESDINPDNPTQEDGYYHVGKRLVLNMSVHNLDVYRLAIGQSQQAETSPAPTRSPPLKRLKNRGDNDEDN
;
A
#
# COMPACT_ATOMS: atom_id res chain seq x y z
N MET A 1 21.47 26.28 -25.46
CA MET A 1 20.82 25.25 -24.62
C MET A 1 19.75 24.59 -25.49
N ALA A 2 19.84 23.28 -25.73
CA ALA A 2 18.77 22.57 -26.41
C ALA A 2 17.52 22.57 -25.49
N PRO A 3 16.30 22.76 -26.03
CA PRO A 3 15.08 22.65 -25.23
C PRO A 3 15.02 21.24 -24.65
N LYS A 4 14.81 21.14 -23.33
CA LYS A 4 14.52 19.86 -22.66
C LYS A 4 13.36 19.21 -23.43
N ARG A 5 13.57 17.97 -23.90
CA ARG A 5 12.49 17.14 -24.43
C ARG A 5 11.38 17.15 -23.37
N PRO A 6 10.10 17.42 -23.73
CA PRO A 6 9.02 17.25 -22.78
C PRO A 6 9.09 15.82 -22.25
N ALA A 7 8.90 15.65 -20.93
CA ALA A 7 8.86 14.33 -20.33
C ALA A 7 7.81 13.49 -21.09
N GLU A 8 8.22 12.31 -21.55
CA GLU A 8 7.34 11.39 -22.26
C GLU A 8 6.17 11.02 -21.34
N ASP A 9 4.95 11.18 -21.82
CA ASP A 9 3.76 10.91 -21.03
C ASP A 9 3.57 9.39 -20.94
N ILE A 10 3.77 8.84 -19.74
CA ILE A 10 3.67 7.40 -19.46
C ILE A 10 2.20 7.02 -19.42
N ALA A 11 1.82 6.00 -20.19
CA ALA A 11 0.46 5.48 -20.19
C ALA A 11 0.04 5.04 -18.77
N TRP A 12 -1.19 5.37 -18.36
CA TRP A 12 -1.67 5.05 -17.01
C TRP A 12 -1.60 3.56 -16.68
N ARG A 13 -1.73 2.68 -17.69
CA ARG A 13 -1.62 1.23 -17.53
C ARG A 13 -0.21 0.80 -17.12
N ASP A 14 0.81 1.46 -17.67
CA ASP A 14 2.21 1.22 -17.30
C ASP A 14 2.48 1.71 -15.86
N LEU A 15 1.87 2.81 -15.42
CA LEU A 15 1.95 3.32 -14.04
C LEU A 15 1.32 2.36 -13.02
N ILE A 16 0.41 1.48 -13.43
CA ILE A 16 -0.21 0.47 -12.58
C ILE A 16 0.28 -0.96 -12.85
N GLY A 17 1.35 -1.13 -13.63
CA GLY A 17 2.09 -2.39 -13.71
C GLY A 17 1.81 -3.26 -14.94
N GLU A 18 1.08 -2.79 -15.95
CA GLU A 18 0.77 -3.60 -17.15
C GLU A 18 2.04 -4.15 -17.84
N LYS A 19 3.16 -3.40 -17.77
CA LYS A 19 4.48 -3.81 -18.26
C LYS A 19 5.49 -4.09 -17.15
N ASP A 20 5.01 -4.57 -16.00
CA ASP A 20 5.83 -4.92 -14.84
C ASP A 20 6.73 -3.75 -14.37
N TRP A 21 6.28 -2.50 -14.54
CA TRP A 21 7.02 -1.28 -14.19
C TRP A 21 8.50 -1.30 -14.63
N ASP A 22 8.74 -1.26 -15.95
CA ASP A 22 10.02 -0.84 -16.54
C ASP A 22 10.42 0.63 -16.21
N LEU A 23 9.65 1.26 -15.33
CA LEU A 23 9.73 2.63 -14.86
C LEU A 23 10.50 2.80 -13.54
N LEU A 24 10.99 1.71 -12.94
CA LEU A 24 11.54 1.72 -11.56
C LEU A 24 13.05 2.00 -11.48
N ASN A 25 13.80 1.73 -12.55
CA ASN A 25 15.27 1.81 -12.53
C ASN A 25 15.82 2.52 -13.77
N PRO A 26 16.06 3.85 -13.72
CA PRO A 26 15.78 4.76 -12.60
C PRO A 26 14.27 5.02 -12.43
N LEU A 27 13.86 5.44 -11.22
CA LEU A 27 12.45 5.71 -10.89
C LEU A 27 11.93 6.94 -11.65
N LYS A 28 11.10 6.70 -12.66
CA LYS A 28 10.50 7.76 -13.50
C LYS A 28 9.75 8.80 -12.68
N PRO A 29 9.80 10.10 -13.03
CA PRO A 29 9.18 11.14 -12.21
C PRO A 29 7.67 10.96 -12.08
N GLN A 30 6.96 10.65 -13.17
CA GLN A 30 5.52 10.36 -13.12
C GLN A 30 5.20 9.13 -12.26
N MET A 31 6.05 8.09 -12.27
CA MET A 31 5.88 6.92 -11.40
C MET A 31 6.08 7.30 -9.92
N GLY A 32 7.10 8.09 -9.59
CA GLY A 32 7.25 8.59 -8.22
C GLY A 32 6.07 9.48 -7.78
N GLN A 33 5.49 10.29 -8.67
CA GLN A 33 4.33 11.13 -8.34
C GLN A 33 3.10 10.26 -8.04
N ASN A 34 2.96 9.16 -8.79
CA ASN A 34 1.94 8.14 -8.55
C ASN A 34 2.12 7.50 -7.16
N LEU A 35 3.34 7.08 -6.80
CA LEU A 35 3.64 6.51 -5.48
C LEU A 35 3.41 7.51 -4.35
N THR A 36 3.84 8.77 -4.50
CA THR A 36 3.61 9.83 -3.51
C THR A 36 2.12 10.08 -3.29
N ARG A 37 1.29 10.05 -4.35
CA ARG A 37 -0.17 10.18 -4.23
C ARG A 37 -0.74 9.09 -3.33
N TYR A 38 -0.32 7.84 -3.51
CA TYR A 38 -0.77 6.73 -2.67
C TYR A 38 -0.28 6.85 -1.22
N CYS A 39 0.95 7.32 -1.00
CA CYS A 39 1.39 7.64 0.36
C CYS A 39 0.53 8.72 1.03
N ASN A 40 0.08 9.75 0.28
CA ASN A 40 -0.80 10.78 0.83
C ASN A 40 -2.20 10.26 1.15
N LEU A 41 -2.75 9.39 0.29
CA LEU A 41 -4.02 8.69 0.56
C LEU A 41 -3.94 7.81 1.82
N ILE A 42 -2.78 7.21 2.11
CA ILE A 42 -2.57 6.45 3.35
C ILE A 42 -2.37 7.38 4.55
N GLY A 43 -1.52 8.40 4.42
CA GLY A 43 -1.07 9.24 5.53
C GLY A 43 -2.21 9.91 6.27
N VAL A 44 -3.23 10.36 5.54
CA VAL A 44 -4.41 11.02 6.12
C VAL A 44 -5.19 10.12 7.09
N ILE A 45 -5.12 8.79 6.92
CA ILE A 45 -5.77 7.83 7.81
C ILE A 45 -5.08 7.85 9.17
N ALA A 46 -3.75 7.83 9.18
CA ALA A 46 -2.97 7.84 10.42
C ALA A 46 -3.15 9.16 11.19
N GLU A 47 -3.17 10.29 10.46
CA GLU A 47 -3.40 11.62 11.05
C GLU A 47 -4.83 11.79 11.61
N SER A 48 -5.79 11.03 11.07
CA SER A 48 -7.20 11.12 11.45
C SER A 48 -7.68 9.98 12.35
N PHE A 49 -6.80 9.07 12.75
CA PHE A 49 -7.15 7.98 13.65
C PHE A 49 -7.14 8.47 15.09
N GLN A 50 -8.16 8.16 15.88
CA GLN A 50 -8.20 8.54 17.29
C GLN A 50 -7.51 7.47 18.15
N GLU A 51 -6.37 7.81 18.72
CA GLU A 51 -5.56 6.92 19.57
C GLU A 51 -5.63 7.22 21.07
N GLU A 52 -6.15 8.38 21.46
CA GLU A 52 -6.22 8.81 22.86
C GLU A 52 -7.14 7.89 23.67
N GLU A 53 -6.58 7.23 24.69
CA GLU A 53 -7.26 6.15 25.43
C GLU A 53 -8.51 6.60 26.19
N ASP A 54 -8.59 7.89 26.53
CA ASP A 54 -9.72 8.50 27.24
C ASP A 54 -10.78 9.09 26.29
N SER A 55 -10.54 9.07 24.98
CA SER A 55 -11.47 9.60 23.98
C SER A 55 -12.66 8.67 23.75
N PRO A 56 -13.89 9.20 23.65
CA PRO A 56 -15.04 8.39 23.25
C PRO A 56 -14.92 7.84 21.83
N LEU A 57 -14.06 8.47 21.01
CA LEU A 57 -13.79 8.07 19.63
C LEU A 57 -12.58 7.12 19.50
N LEU A 58 -12.00 6.61 20.59
CA LEU A 58 -10.85 5.69 20.54
C LEU A 58 -11.07 4.56 19.52
N GLY A 59 -10.16 4.43 18.55
CA GLY A 59 -10.25 3.45 17.47
C GLY A 59 -11.07 3.89 16.25
N LEU A 60 -11.68 5.08 16.25
CA LEU A 60 -12.55 5.60 15.19
C LEU A 60 -11.89 6.78 14.44
N PRO A 61 -12.39 7.12 13.23
CA PRO A 61 -11.97 8.31 12.52
C PRO A 61 -12.40 9.59 13.27
N GLN A 62 -11.52 10.59 13.28
CA GLN A 62 -11.79 11.92 13.83
C GLN A 62 -12.58 12.82 12.86
N HIS A 63 -12.60 12.47 11.57
CA HIS A 63 -13.21 13.26 10.50
C HIS A 63 -14.22 12.44 9.70
N SER A 64 -15.25 13.11 9.18
CA SER A 64 -16.22 12.45 8.31
C SER A 64 -15.61 12.10 6.94
N GLU A 65 -16.24 11.18 6.22
CA GLU A 65 -15.82 10.75 4.87
C GLU A 65 -15.67 11.95 3.90
N LYS A 66 -16.50 12.99 4.07
CA LYS A 66 -16.48 14.20 3.22
C LYS A 66 -15.31 15.13 3.52
N GLU A 67 -14.78 15.09 4.74
CA GLU A 67 -13.75 16.01 5.21
C GLU A 67 -12.36 15.39 5.11
N LEU A 68 -12.24 14.06 5.24
CA LEU A 68 -10.97 13.35 5.37
C LEU A 68 -9.95 13.81 4.32
N LEU A 69 -10.33 13.76 3.04
CA LEU A 69 -9.39 14.04 1.94
C LEU A 69 -9.06 15.52 1.74
N SER A 70 -9.75 16.44 2.43
CA SER A 70 -9.33 17.85 2.44
C SER A 70 -8.06 18.07 3.25
N LEU A 71 -7.77 17.20 4.22
CA LEU A 71 -6.57 17.28 5.07
C LEU A 71 -5.28 17.00 4.27
N ALA A 72 -5.42 16.30 3.14
CA ALA A 72 -4.32 15.95 2.25
C ALA A 72 -4.39 16.68 0.89
N ASP A 73 -5.21 17.72 0.75
CA ASP A 73 -5.46 18.45 -0.51
C ASP A 73 -5.94 17.55 -1.68
N LEU A 74 -6.59 16.43 -1.36
CA LEU A 74 -7.04 15.42 -2.33
C LEU A 74 -8.56 15.42 -2.55
N SER A 75 -9.33 16.27 -1.86
CA SER A 75 -10.80 16.34 -1.98
C SER A 75 -11.30 16.75 -3.37
N ASN A 76 -10.48 17.45 -4.16
CA ASN A 76 -10.78 17.72 -5.56
C ASN A 76 -10.56 16.50 -6.46
N ASP A 77 -9.74 15.55 -6.04
CA ASP A 77 -9.25 14.44 -6.86
C ASP A 77 -9.93 13.12 -6.50
N TYR A 78 -10.36 12.94 -5.26
CA TYR A 78 -11.01 11.74 -4.74
C TYR A 78 -12.16 12.06 -3.79
N VAL A 79 -13.12 11.14 -3.75
CA VAL A 79 -14.22 11.13 -2.78
C VAL A 79 -14.19 9.80 -2.05
N VAL A 80 -14.27 9.86 -0.72
CA VAL A 80 -14.45 8.66 0.12
C VAL A 80 -15.90 8.22 0.02
N GLU A 81 -16.11 6.94 -0.26
CA GLU A 81 -17.43 6.34 -0.44
C GLU A 81 -17.79 5.41 0.72
N LYS A 82 -16.80 4.83 1.40
CA LYS A 82 -17.04 3.95 2.56
C LYS A 82 -15.81 3.85 3.46
N TYR A 83 -15.99 4.09 4.76
CA TYR A 83 -15.04 3.67 5.78
C TYR A 83 -15.06 2.17 6.05
N LEU A 84 -13.89 1.61 6.34
CA LEU A 84 -13.65 0.20 6.52
C LEU A 84 -13.11 -0.07 7.92
N PHE A 85 -13.65 -1.09 8.57
CA PHE A 85 -13.32 -1.44 9.96
C PHE A 85 -12.91 -2.91 10.06
N ALA A 86 -12.11 -3.23 11.07
CA ALA A 86 -11.76 -4.60 11.39
C ALA A 86 -11.88 -4.83 12.90
N SER A 87 -12.32 -6.03 13.28
CA SER A 87 -12.44 -6.41 14.68
C SER A 87 -11.13 -6.95 15.21
N THR A 88 -10.71 -6.43 16.35
CA THR A 88 -9.54 -6.89 17.08
C THR A 88 -9.83 -8.11 17.97
N LEU A 89 -11.08 -8.59 18.01
CA LEU A 89 -11.54 -9.64 18.94
C LEU A 89 -10.64 -10.89 18.96
N ASN A 90 -10.22 -11.37 17.78
CA ASN A 90 -9.42 -12.58 17.63
C ASN A 90 -7.91 -12.32 17.49
N ILE A 91 -7.47 -11.07 17.58
CA ILE A 91 -6.04 -10.70 17.46
C ILE A 91 -5.48 -10.09 18.73
N ARG A 92 -5.96 -10.57 19.88
CA ARG A 92 -5.59 -10.08 21.21
C ARG A 92 -5.09 -11.21 22.08
N ALA A 93 -4.15 -10.90 22.96
CA ALA A 93 -3.76 -11.83 24.02
C ALA A 93 -4.92 -12.05 25.00
N LYS A 94 -5.01 -13.24 25.60
CA LYS A 94 -6.05 -13.56 26.60
C LYS A 94 -6.02 -12.63 27.82
N ASN A 95 -4.86 -12.06 28.13
CA ASN A 95 -4.62 -11.11 29.22
C ASN A 95 -4.40 -9.68 28.69
N ASP A 96 -4.92 -9.36 27.51
CA ASP A 96 -4.88 -8.00 27.01
C ASP A 96 -5.78 -7.09 27.87
N HIS A 97 -5.17 -6.02 28.38
CA HIS A 97 -5.81 -5.02 29.23
C HIS A 97 -5.91 -3.66 28.54
N SER A 98 -5.58 -3.57 27.25
CA SER A 98 -5.76 -2.35 26.47
C SER A 98 -7.22 -1.91 26.44
N SER A 99 -7.44 -0.61 26.62
CA SER A 99 -8.76 0.00 26.60
C SER A 99 -9.47 -0.28 25.27
N LEU A 100 -10.67 -0.86 25.37
CA LEU A 100 -11.63 -0.88 24.27
C LEU A 100 -12.24 0.51 24.13
N GLY A 101 -12.48 0.95 22.90
CA GLY A 101 -13.12 2.25 22.72
C GLY A 101 -14.57 2.21 23.18
N PRO A 102 -15.07 3.24 23.88
CA PRO A 102 -16.44 3.24 24.41
C PRO A 102 -17.50 3.04 23.32
N LEU A 103 -17.25 3.57 22.12
CA LEU A 103 -18.14 3.44 20.96
C LEU A 103 -17.72 2.32 20.00
N SER A 104 -16.43 2.03 19.92
CA SER A 104 -15.87 1.11 18.92
C SER A 104 -15.78 -0.33 19.41
N GLY A 105 -15.73 -0.57 20.73
CA GLY A 105 -15.53 -1.90 21.30
C GLY A 105 -14.21 -2.50 20.80
N TYR A 106 -14.29 -3.65 20.13
CA TYR A 106 -13.14 -4.30 19.48
C TYR A 106 -12.85 -3.74 18.07
N SER A 107 -13.70 -2.89 17.52
CA SER A 107 -13.55 -2.37 16.17
C SER A 107 -12.47 -1.30 16.11
N ASN A 108 -11.60 -1.39 15.12
CA ASN A 108 -10.71 -0.29 14.75
C ASN A 108 -10.97 0.12 13.30
N TRP A 109 -10.93 1.42 13.06
CA TRP A 109 -10.92 1.97 11.71
C TRP A 109 -9.62 1.58 11.01
N MET A 110 -9.75 0.96 9.84
CA MET A 110 -8.64 0.44 9.04
C MET A 110 -8.28 1.35 7.87
N GLY A 111 -9.24 2.12 7.39
CA GLY A 111 -9.08 2.94 6.19
C GLY A 111 -10.38 3.06 5.44
N TYR A 112 -10.31 3.17 4.11
CA TYR A 112 -11.47 3.53 3.32
C TYR A 112 -11.41 3.05 1.87
N ALA A 113 -12.59 2.94 1.27
CA ALA A 113 -12.78 2.87 -0.17
C ALA A 113 -13.12 4.27 -0.70
N ALA A 114 -12.42 4.68 -1.75
CA ALA A 114 -12.64 5.96 -2.43
C ALA A 114 -12.64 5.74 -3.95
N VAL A 115 -13.16 6.73 -4.66
CA VAL A 115 -13.09 6.80 -6.12
C VAL A 115 -12.62 8.18 -6.53
N ASN A 116 -11.81 8.26 -7.58
CA ASN A 116 -11.42 9.57 -8.08
C ASN A 116 -12.64 10.34 -8.65
N THR A 117 -12.62 11.66 -8.54
CA THR A 117 -13.63 12.54 -9.16
C THR A 117 -13.41 12.61 -10.67
N ASP A 118 -14.29 13.29 -11.41
CA ASP A 118 -14.06 13.56 -12.84
C ASP A 118 -12.81 14.42 -13.06
N LYS A 119 -12.50 15.34 -12.14
CA LYS A 119 -11.25 16.11 -12.15
C LYS A 119 -10.05 15.21 -11.92
N GLY A 120 -10.12 14.30 -10.95
CA GLY A 120 -9.09 13.31 -10.68
C GLY A 120 -8.88 12.37 -11.87
N MET A 121 -9.97 11.90 -12.48
CA MET A 121 -9.95 11.07 -13.69
C MET A 121 -9.28 11.78 -14.86
N ALA A 122 -9.60 13.06 -15.09
CA ALA A 122 -8.96 13.86 -16.13
C ALA A 122 -7.44 14.02 -15.92
N LYS A 123 -6.96 14.01 -14.67
CA LYS A 123 -5.53 14.08 -14.34
C LYS A 123 -4.79 12.77 -14.57
N ILE A 124 -5.41 11.62 -14.27
CA ILE A 124 -4.73 10.30 -14.27
C ILE A 124 -5.13 9.39 -15.43
N GLY A 125 -6.08 9.82 -16.27
CA GLY A 125 -6.50 9.12 -17.49
C GLY A 125 -7.42 7.91 -17.30
N ARG A 126 -7.95 7.68 -16.08
CA ARG A 126 -8.83 6.53 -15.75
C ARG A 126 -9.73 6.83 -14.56
N ARG A 127 -10.87 6.14 -14.47
CA ARG A 127 -11.62 5.99 -13.23
C ARG A 127 -10.84 5.02 -12.33
N GLU A 128 -10.51 5.47 -11.13
CA GLU A 128 -9.73 4.70 -10.15
C GLU A 128 -10.54 4.51 -8.89
N ILE A 129 -10.86 3.26 -8.58
CA ILE A 129 -11.30 2.84 -7.26
C ILE A 129 -10.04 2.61 -6.44
N VAL A 130 -9.92 3.25 -5.29
CA VAL A 130 -8.78 3.08 -4.38
C VAL A 130 -9.25 2.57 -3.02
N ILE A 131 -8.59 1.53 -2.52
CA ILE A 131 -8.73 1.02 -1.17
C ILE A 131 -7.45 1.38 -0.42
N ALA A 132 -7.53 2.33 0.52
CA ALA A 132 -6.38 2.81 1.28
C ALA A 132 -6.45 2.29 2.71
N ILE A 133 -5.41 1.57 3.14
CA ILE A 133 -5.35 0.90 4.45
C ILE A 133 -4.14 1.41 5.26
N ARG A 134 -4.37 1.79 6.52
CA ARG A 134 -3.29 2.25 7.40
C ARG A 134 -2.37 1.14 7.90
N GLY A 135 -1.23 1.55 8.42
CA GLY A 135 -0.35 0.68 9.21
C GLY A 135 -0.84 0.47 10.64
N THR A 136 -0.05 -0.29 11.40
CA THR A 136 -0.26 -0.54 12.82
C THR A 136 -0.22 0.76 13.62
N ILE A 137 -1.22 0.98 14.47
CA ILE A 137 -1.27 2.12 15.42
C ILE A 137 -1.52 1.58 16.82
N LYS A 138 -2.59 0.80 16.99
CA LYS A 138 -3.05 0.31 18.28
C LYS A 138 -2.17 -0.83 18.79
N ARG A 139 -2.04 -0.95 20.12
CA ARG A 139 -1.16 -1.92 20.78
C ARG A 139 -1.53 -3.37 20.40
N GLU A 140 -2.80 -3.70 20.40
CA GLU A 140 -3.32 -5.02 20.06
C GLU A 140 -2.93 -5.47 18.64
N GLU A 141 -2.76 -4.53 17.70
CA GLU A 141 -2.41 -4.84 16.32
C GLU A 141 -0.95 -5.30 16.16
N TRP A 142 -0.12 -5.07 17.17
CA TRP A 142 1.22 -5.65 17.23
C TRP A 142 1.22 -7.13 17.64
N TYR A 143 0.14 -7.61 18.27
CA TYR A 143 0.03 -9.00 18.71
C TYR A 143 0.11 -9.99 17.54
N PRO A 144 -0.61 -9.80 16.42
CA PRO A 144 -0.38 -10.57 15.19
C PRO A 144 1.09 -10.71 14.83
N LYS A 145 1.81 -9.59 14.77
CA LYS A 145 3.21 -9.54 14.33
C LYS A 145 4.16 -10.32 15.25
N PHE A 146 3.93 -10.30 16.56
CA PHE A 146 4.88 -10.89 17.52
C PHE A 146 4.46 -12.25 18.07
N CYS A 147 3.17 -12.60 17.99
CA CYS A 147 2.64 -13.74 18.73
C CYS A 147 1.75 -14.68 17.89
N MET A 148 1.30 -14.28 16.70
CA MET A 148 0.43 -15.11 15.85
C MET A 148 1.11 -15.38 14.50
N GLN A 149 2.37 -15.82 14.51
CA GLN A 149 3.18 -16.00 13.29
C GLN A 149 2.96 -17.35 12.60
N ASP A 150 2.03 -18.17 13.08
CA ASP A 150 1.70 -19.44 12.45
C ASP A 150 1.04 -19.25 11.08
N LEU A 151 1.29 -20.20 10.18
CA LEU A 151 0.66 -20.25 8.87
C LEU A 151 -0.62 -21.10 8.94
N VAL A 152 -1.78 -20.45 8.78
CA VAL A 152 -3.11 -21.09 8.84
C VAL A 152 -3.74 -21.21 7.46
N CYS A 153 -4.52 -22.26 7.25
CA CYS A 153 -5.17 -22.51 5.97
C CYS A 153 -6.22 -21.44 5.65
N ALA A 154 -6.15 -20.87 4.45
CA ALA A 154 -7.01 -19.75 4.05
C ALA A 154 -8.17 -20.15 3.12
N HIS A 155 -8.75 -21.35 3.31
CA HIS A 155 -9.82 -21.90 2.46
C HIS A 155 -11.07 -21.01 2.37
N TYR A 156 -11.35 -20.20 3.39
CA TYR A 156 -12.47 -19.26 3.36
C TYR A 156 -12.29 -18.16 2.30
N ILE A 157 -11.03 -17.81 2.01
CA ILE A 157 -10.66 -16.79 1.03
C ILE A 157 -10.33 -17.43 -0.33
N PHE A 158 -9.60 -18.56 -0.30
CA PHE A 158 -9.13 -19.29 -1.48
C PHE A 158 -9.64 -20.74 -1.49
N PRO A 159 -10.94 -20.96 -1.76
CA PRO A 159 -11.59 -22.28 -1.61
C PRO A 159 -11.02 -23.40 -2.49
N HIS A 160 -10.38 -23.08 -3.62
CA HIS A 160 -9.84 -24.10 -4.54
C HIS A 160 -8.34 -24.39 -4.33
N ASP A 161 -7.65 -23.63 -3.49
CA ASP A 161 -6.20 -23.69 -3.32
C ASP A 161 -5.83 -24.10 -1.89
N ARG A 162 -5.96 -25.39 -1.63
CA ARG A 162 -5.90 -25.96 -0.27
C ARG A 162 -4.56 -25.82 0.46
N ASN A 163 -3.49 -25.59 -0.29
CA ASN A 163 -2.15 -25.42 0.28
C ASN A 163 -1.86 -23.96 0.65
N VAL A 164 -2.72 -23.02 0.26
CA VAL A 164 -2.53 -21.61 0.55
C VAL A 164 -2.72 -21.38 2.05
N LYS A 165 -1.67 -20.84 2.66
CA LYS A 165 -1.67 -20.46 4.05
C LYS A 165 -1.28 -19.00 4.21
N LEU A 166 -1.92 -18.33 5.16
CA LEU A 166 -1.66 -16.95 5.52
C LEU A 166 -1.19 -16.89 6.97
N GLN A 167 -0.51 -15.82 7.34
CA GLN A 167 -0.19 -15.55 8.74
C GLN A 167 -1.48 -15.43 9.55
N GLU A 168 -1.57 -16.19 10.65
CA GLU A 168 -2.76 -16.35 11.51
C GLU A 168 -3.40 -15.01 11.87
N GLY A 169 -2.64 -14.10 12.47
CA GLY A 169 -3.21 -12.82 12.92
C GLY A 169 -3.73 -11.94 11.78
N ARG A 170 -3.12 -11.97 10.58
CA ARG A 170 -3.65 -11.26 9.40
C ARG A 170 -4.91 -11.92 8.87
N TYR A 171 -4.94 -13.26 8.84
CA TYR A 171 -6.15 -13.99 8.45
C TYR A 171 -7.31 -13.64 9.39
N ASP A 172 -7.10 -13.76 10.70
CA ASP A 172 -8.13 -13.48 11.70
C ASP A 172 -8.58 -12.02 11.66
N TYR A 173 -7.66 -11.06 11.54
CA TYR A 173 -8.05 -9.66 11.46
C TYR A 173 -8.85 -9.34 10.18
N TYR A 174 -8.61 -10.08 9.10
CA TYR A 174 -9.33 -9.89 7.84
C TYR A 174 -10.73 -10.51 7.85
N VAL A 175 -10.89 -11.68 8.47
CA VAL A 175 -12.14 -12.48 8.36
C VAL A 175 -13.02 -12.43 9.60
N THR A 176 -12.55 -11.88 10.71
CA THR A 176 -13.35 -11.81 11.96
C THR A 176 -14.46 -10.78 11.81
N ALA A 177 -15.70 -11.27 11.86
CA ALA A 177 -16.88 -10.47 12.16
C ALA A 177 -17.11 -10.44 13.67
N ASP A 178 -17.69 -9.36 14.16
CA ASP A 178 -17.99 -9.13 15.57
C ASP A 178 -19.39 -8.52 15.70
N TYR A 179 -20.27 -9.26 16.39
CA TYR A 179 -21.65 -8.86 16.66
C TYR A 179 -21.79 -8.02 17.94
N HIS A 180 -20.68 -7.56 18.52
CA HIS A 180 -20.68 -6.61 19.61
C HIS A 180 -21.48 -5.33 19.26
N ASP A 181 -21.97 -4.65 20.29
CA ASP A 181 -22.89 -3.52 20.20
C ASP A 181 -22.36 -2.30 19.42
N SER A 182 -21.05 -2.26 19.11
CA SER A 182 -20.45 -1.15 18.34
C SER A 182 -21.00 -1.07 16.91
N GLY A 183 -21.42 -2.20 16.34
CA GLY A 183 -22.05 -2.28 15.04
C GLY A 183 -21.13 -2.09 13.82
N TYR A 184 -19.86 -1.71 14.00
CA TYR A 184 -18.92 -1.48 12.90
C TYR A 184 -18.43 -2.77 12.22
N ASN A 185 -18.48 -3.91 12.90
CA ASN A 185 -17.98 -5.19 12.39
C ASN A 185 -19.03 -6.30 12.33
N LYS A 186 -20.32 -5.93 12.15
CA LYS A 186 -21.39 -6.91 11.87
C LYS A 186 -21.06 -7.84 10.69
N THR A 187 -20.25 -7.33 9.76
CA THR A 187 -19.52 -8.09 8.75
C THR A 187 -18.02 -7.90 8.93
N SER A 188 -17.25 -8.90 8.50
CA SER A 188 -15.80 -8.90 8.56
C SER A 188 -15.19 -7.78 7.72
N PHE A 189 -13.93 -7.43 8.00
CA PHE A 189 -13.19 -6.45 7.20
C PHE A 189 -13.13 -6.84 5.71
N ARG A 190 -12.93 -8.14 5.45
CA ARG A 190 -13.02 -8.71 4.10
C ARG A 190 -14.35 -8.37 3.44
N GLU A 191 -15.46 -8.74 4.06
CA GLU A 191 -16.80 -8.53 3.49
C GLU A 191 -17.09 -7.05 3.24
N GLN A 192 -16.67 -6.17 4.15
CA GLN A 192 -16.81 -4.72 3.96
C GLN A 192 -16.07 -4.22 2.72
N VAL A 193 -14.84 -4.70 2.49
CA VAL A 193 -14.04 -4.38 1.31
C VAL A 193 -14.68 -4.92 0.03
N LEU A 194 -15.08 -6.20 0.04
CA LEU A 194 -15.70 -6.84 -1.12
C LEU A 194 -16.99 -6.13 -1.52
N GLU A 195 -17.84 -5.79 -0.56
CA GLU A 195 -19.09 -5.04 -0.79
C GLU A 195 -18.80 -3.63 -1.35
N ALA A 196 -17.79 -2.94 -0.81
CA ALA A 196 -17.41 -1.60 -1.29
C ALA A 196 -16.92 -1.65 -2.75
N VAL A 197 -16.05 -2.61 -3.07
CA VAL A 197 -15.52 -2.76 -4.43
C VAL A 197 -16.61 -3.19 -5.39
N GLU A 198 -17.44 -4.17 -5.04
CA GLU A 198 -18.56 -4.60 -5.88
C GLU A 198 -19.51 -3.44 -6.20
N GLY A 199 -19.89 -2.65 -5.19
CA GLY A 199 -20.74 -1.48 -5.36
C GLY A 199 -20.13 -0.42 -6.27
N LEU A 200 -18.84 -0.11 -6.11
CA LEU A 200 -18.15 0.87 -6.94
C LEU A 200 -17.93 0.36 -8.37
N VAL A 201 -17.58 -0.92 -8.54
CA VAL A 201 -17.47 -1.54 -9.87
C VAL A 201 -18.81 -1.49 -10.59
N ALA A 202 -19.91 -1.81 -9.92
CA ALA A 202 -21.25 -1.71 -10.50
C ALA A 202 -21.63 -0.26 -10.86
N LYS A 203 -21.29 0.71 -10.01
CA LYS A 203 -21.53 2.15 -10.24
C LYS A 203 -20.77 2.68 -11.46
N TYR A 204 -19.55 2.23 -11.69
CA TYR A 204 -18.66 2.72 -12.74
C TYR A 204 -18.45 1.73 -13.90
N GLN A 205 -19.32 0.72 -14.03
CA GLN A 205 -19.22 -0.34 -15.04
C GLN A 205 -19.38 0.14 -16.50
N SER A 206 -19.70 1.41 -16.74
CA SER A 206 -19.72 2.03 -18.07
C SER A 206 -18.39 2.69 -18.44
N GLU A 207 -17.51 2.95 -17.48
CA GLU A 207 -16.21 3.60 -17.70
C GLU A 207 -15.26 2.65 -18.41
N GLU A 208 -14.81 3.00 -19.62
CA GLU A 208 -13.92 2.15 -20.43
C GLU A 208 -12.59 1.90 -19.70
N ASN A 209 -12.01 2.98 -19.16
CA ASN A 209 -10.76 2.95 -18.40
C ASN A 209 -11.08 2.93 -16.89
N LEU A 210 -11.36 1.75 -16.36
CA LEU A 210 -11.54 1.50 -14.94
C LEU A 210 -10.33 0.74 -14.39
N SER A 211 -9.94 1.04 -13.15
CA SER A 211 -8.88 0.32 -12.42
C SER A 211 -9.24 0.23 -10.93
N ILE A 212 -8.71 -0.79 -10.27
CA ILE A 212 -8.78 -0.93 -8.81
C ILE A 212 -7.35 -0.86 -8.29
N VAL A 213 -7.11 0.04 -7.34
CA VAL A 213 -5.84 0.14 -6.63
C VAL A 213 -6.06 -0.16 -5.16
N VAL A 214 -5.20 -1.00 -4.60
CA VAL A 214 -5.16 -1.23 -3.16
C VAL A 214 -3.81 -0.71 -2.66
N THR A 215 -3.83 0.15 -1.66
CA THR A 215 -2.60 0.77 -1.15
C THR A 215 -2.56 0.71 0.36
N GLY A 216 -1.37 0.49 0.91
CA GLY A 216 -1.22 0.51 2.36
C GLY A 216 0.23 0.54 2.80
N PHE A 217 0.41 0.92 4.06
CA PHE A 217 1.73 1.02 4.69
C PHE A 217 1.88 -0.01 5.82
N SER A 218 3.05 -0.62 5.95
CA SER A 218 3.36 -1.60 7.02
C SER A 218 2.33 -2.75 7.02
N MET A 219 1.61 -2.97 8.12
CA MET A 219 0.48 -3.88 8.20
C MET A 219 -0.54 -3.66 7.07
N GLY A 220 -0.87 -2.40 6.75
CA GLY A 220 -1.77 -2.05 5.66
C GLY A 220 -1.23 -2.44 4.29
N GLY A 221 0.09 -2.44 4.10
CA GLY A 221 0.71 -2.93 2.87
C GLY A 221 0.58 -4.45 2.71
N ALA A 222 0.67 -5.20 3.82
CA ALA A 222 0.39 -6.63 3.81
C ALA A 222 -1.09 -6.91 3.50
N PHE A 223 -2.02 -6.13 4.05
CA PHE A 223 -3.43 -6.18 3.67
C PHE A 223 -3.65 -5.76 2.23
N ALA A 224 -2.89 -4.80 1.69
CA ALA A 224 -3.03 -4.39 0.30
C ALA A 224 -2.75 -5.56 -0.66
N THR A 225 -1.69 -6.32 -0.39
CA THR A 225 -1.37 -7.57 -1.11
C THR A 225 -2.48 -8.62 -0.96
N LEU A 226 -2.97 -8.85 0.26
CA LEU A 226 -4.02 -9.84 0.52
C LEU A 226 -5.35 -9.48 -0.18
N ILE A 227 -5.82 -8.24 0.01
CA ILE A 227 -7.06 -7.73 -0.58
C ILE A 227 -6.99 -7.77 -2.09
N ALA A 228 -5.91 -7.28 -2.71
CA ALA A 228 -5.78 -7.28 -4.17
C ALA A 228 -5.80 -8.71 -4.73
N THR A 229 -5.16 -9.65 -4.04
CA THR A 229 -5.19 -11.07 -4.40
C THR A 229 -6.59 -11.66 -4.27
N ASP A 230 -7.29 -11.41 -3.16
CA ASP A 230 -8.67 -11.85 -2.91
C ASP A 230 -9.63 -11.34 -4.01
N LEU A 231 -9.55 -10.05 -4.33
CA LEU A 231 -10.39 -9.41 -5.34
C LEU A 231 -10.25 -10.08 -6.72
N VAL A 232 -9.03 -10.32 -7.18
CA VAL A 232 -8.79 -10.93 -8.50
C VAL A 232 -9.13 -12.41 -8.48
N TYR A 233 -8.72 -13.13 -7.44
CA TYR A 233 -8.97 -14.56 -7.30
C TYR A 233 -10.47 -14.87 -7.33
N ASN A 234 -11.26 -14.12 -6.55
CA ASN A 234 -12.71 -14.31 -6.45
C ASN A 234 -13.50 -13.56 -7.53
N GLY A 235 -12.83 -12.87 -8.46
CA GLY A 235 -13.45 -12.27 -9.63
C GLY A 235 -14.23 -10.97 -9.39
N TYR A 236 -13.98 -10.27 -8.28
CA TYR A 236 -14.55 -8.95 -7.99
C TYR A 236 -14.06 -7.85 -8.95
N ASN A 237 -13.06 -8.15 -9.78
CA ASN A 237 -12.59 -7.29 -10.85
C ASN A 237 -13.22 -7.59 -12.22
N LYS A 238 -14.23 -8.47 -12.30
CA LYS A 238 -14.91 -8.83 -13.55
C LYS A 238 -16.26 -8.11 -13.67
N ILE A 239 -16.56 -7.64 -14.87
CA ILE A 239 -17.87 -7.06 -15.22
C ILE A 239 -18.52 -7.96 -16.28
N GLY A 240 -19.77 -8.37 -16.05
CA GLY A 240 -20.54 -9.16 -17.01
C GLY A 240 -20.59 -8.49 -18.38
N GLY A 241 -20.24 -9.23 -19.43
CA GLY A 241 -20.24 -8.72 -20.81
C GLY A 241 -18.99 -7.95 -21.23
N ARG A 242 -18.04 -7.65 -20.32
CA ARG A 242 -16.72 -7.12 -20.71
C ARG A 242 -15.75 -8.26 -21.01
N ALA A 243 -15.00 -8.12 -22.11
CA ALA A 243 -14.00 -9.11 -22.51
C ALA A 243 -12.74 -9.10 -21.62
N LYS A 244 -12.37 -7.93 -21.08
CA LYS A 244 -11.22 -7.76 -20.19
C LYS A 244 -11.71 -7.46 -18.78
N ALA A 245 -11.07 -8.09 -17.80
CA ALA A 245 -11.25 -7.73 -16.41
C ALA A 245 -10.61 -6.36 -16.11
N ILE A 246 -11.03 -5.77 -14.99
CA ILE A 246 -10.45 -4.55 -14.47
C ILE A 246 -9.06 -4.89 -13.91
N PRO A 247 -7.98 -4.17 -14.30
CA PRO A 247 -6.68 -4.38 -13.69
C PRO A 247 -6.72 -4.00 -12.21
N VAL A 248 -6.14 -4.85 -11.37
CA VAL A 248 -6.02 -4.64 -9.93
C VAL A 248 -4.55 -4.51 -9.57
N THR A 249 -4.20 -3.42 -8.89
CA THR A 249 -2.81 -3.14 -8.52
C THR A 249 -2.67 -2.87 -7.03
N ALA A 250 -1.77 -3.59 -6.37
CA ALA A 250 -1.36 -3.29 -5.00
C ALA A 250 -0.08 -2.44 -4.98
N PHE A 251 -0.13 -1.30 -4.29
CA PHE A 251 1.06 -0.54 -3.88
C PHE A 251 1.27 -0.73 -2.38
N ALA A 252 2.14 -1.68 -2.05
CA ALA A 252 2.40 -2.09 -0.68
C ALA A 252 3.70 -1.44 -0.19
N PHE A 253 3.61 -0.50 0.75
CA PHE A 253 4.76 0.20 1.31
C PHE A 253 5.15 -0.45 2.64
N ALA A 254 6.44 -0.68 2.87
CA ALA A 254 6.97 -1.25 4.11
C ALA A 254 6.30 -2.59 4.53
N ASN A 255 5.78 -3.37 3.58
CA ASN A 255 5.00 -4.56 3.90
C ASN A 255 5.89 -5.77 4.17
N SER A 256 5.42 -6.63 5.08
CA SER A 256 5.97 -7.96 5.32
C SER A 256 5.25 -9.02 4.46
N PRO A 257 5.84 -10.21 4.24
CA PRO A 257 5.17 -11.31 3.55
C PRO A 257 3.85 -11.68 4.20
N VAL A 258 2.85 -12.03 3.41
CA VAL A 258 1.49 -12.33 3.88
C VAL A 258 1.30 -13.81 4.21
N GLY A 259 1.91 -14.69 3.41
CA GLY A 259 1.64 -16.13 3.44
C GLY A 259 2.78 -16.98 2.91
N ASN A 260 2.47 -18.25 2.70
CA ASN A 260 3.43 -19.26 2.28
C ASN A 260 3.75 -19.21 0.77
N ILE A 261 4.61 -20.14 0.32
CA ILE A 261 4.99 -20.24 -1.09
C ILE A 261 3.78 -20.47 -2.00
N ASP A 262 2.79 -21.27 -1.58
CA ASP A 262 1.58 -21.51 -2.37
C ASP A 262 0.76 -20.23 -2.55
N PHE A 263 0.68 -19.36 -1.54
CA PHE A 263 0.08 -18.03 -1.69
C PHE A 263 0.83 -17.18 -2.74
N SER A 264 2.16 -17.21 -2.71
CA SER A 264 2.99 -16.47 -3.67
C SER A 264 2.83 -16.97 -5.11
N ILE A 265 2.77 -18.29 -5.30
CA ILE A 265 2.51 -18.93 -6.60
C ILE A 265 1.10 -18.59 -7.09
N LEU A 266 0.09 -18.73 -6.24
CA LEU A 266 -1.30 -18.40 -6.57
C LEU A 266 -1.40 -16.97 -7.08
N ALA A 267 -0.91 -16.00 -6.30
CA ALA A 267 -1.00 -14.60 -6.63
C ALA A 267 -0.25 -14.25 -7.93
N SER A 268 0.90 -14.90 -8.16
CA SER A 268 1.72 -14.70 -9.37
C SER A 268 1.05 -15.25 -10.65
N ASN A 269 0.10 -16.17 -10.52
CA ASN A 269 -0.68 -16.73 -11.64
C ASN A 269 -1.92 -15.90 -11.99
N LEU A 270 -2.22 -14.85 -11.22
CA LEU A 270 -3.36 -13.96 -11.49
C LEU A 270 -2.95 -12.85 -12.47
N HIS A 271 -3.28 -13.01 -13.75
CA HIS A 271 -2.82 -12.11 -14.82
C HIS A 271 -3.29 -10.66 -14.71
N ASP A 272 -4.45 -10.42 -14.09
CA ASP A 272 -5.01 -9.07 -13.89
C ASP A 272 -4.49 -8.41 -12.60
N LEU A 273 -3.58 -9.07 -11.87
CA LEU A 273 -3.02 -8.62 -10.60
C LEU A 273 -1.57 -8.14 -10.78
N HIS A 274 -1.30 -6.93 -10.32
CA HIS A 274 0.05 -6.40 -10.20
C HIS A 274 0.34 -6.00 -8.76
N ILE A 275 1.48 -6.40 -8.20
CA ILE A 275 1.86 -6.04 -6.83
C ILE A 275 3.25 -5.40 -6.86
N LEU A 276 3.35 -4.17 -6.35
CA LEU A 276 4.61 -3.48 -6.13
C LEU A 276 4.86 -3.30 -4.64
N ASN A 277 5.89 -3.98 -4.13
CA ASN A 277 6.39 -3.81 -2.77
C ASN A 277 7.45 -2.72 -2.77
N VAL A 278 7.17 -1.59 -2.13
CA VAL A 278 8.12 -0.50 -1.95
C VAL A 278 8.73 -0.66 -0.57
N LYS A 279 10.05 -0.87 -0.51
CA LYS A 279 10.80 -0.88 0.75
C LYS A 279 11.88 0.19 0.76
N HIS A 280 12.14 0.73 1.94
CA HIS A 280 13.32 1.52 2.19
C HIS A 280 14.50 0.59 2.53
N GLU A 281 15.73 0.90 2.09
CA GLU A 281 16.90 0.02 2.27
C GLU A 281 17.24 -0.26 3.74
N SER A 282 16.98 0.71 4.63
CA SER A 282 17.23 0.60 6.07
C SER A 282 16.05 0.00 6.85
N ASP A 283 14.90 -0.20 6.20
CA ASP A 283 13.74 -0.79 6.85
C ASP A 283 13.82 -2.32 6.76
N ILE A 284 14.06 -2.94 7.91
CA ILE A 284 14.17 -4.41 8.04
C ILE A 284 12.82 -5.08 8.28
N ASN A 285 11.76 -4.32 8.59
CA ASN A 285 10.44 -4.91 8.84
C ASN A 285 9.91 -5.67 7.61
N PRO A 286 10.06 -5.18 6.38
CA PRO A 286 9.65 -5.91 5.18
C PRO A 286 10.36 -7.24 4.97
N ASP A 287 11.54 -7.43 5.55
CA ASP A 287 12.31 -8.67 5.38
C ASP A 287 11.94 -9.76 6.40
N ASN A 288 10.99 -9.47 7.32
CA ASN A 288 10.53 -10.42 8.34
C ASN A 288 9.00 -10.59 8.31
N PRO A 289 8.47 -11.81 8.51
CA PRO A 289 9.19 -13.09 8.61
C PRO A 289 9.90 -13.47 7.29
N THR A 290 10.84 -14.41 7.35
CA THR A 290 11.73 -14.78 6.24
C THR A 290 11.23 -16.02 5.49
N GLN A 291 11.91 -16.39 4.41
CA GLN A 291 11.64 -17.64 3.70
C GLN A 291 11.94 -18.88 4.55
N GLU A 292 12.89 -18.81 5.49
CA GLU A 292 13.17 -19.90 6.43
C GLU A 292 12.00 -20.14 7.38
N ASP A 293 11.25 -19.08 7.70
CA ASP A 293 10.00 -19.14 8.46
C ASP A 293 8.81 -19.62 7.61
N GLY A 294 9.04 -19.94 6.32
CA GLY A 294 8.02 -20.40 5.38
C GLY A 294 7.25 -19.28 4.67
N TYR A 295 7.71 -18.03 4.77
CA TYR A 295 7.02 -16.85 4.26
C TYR A 295 7.62 -16.28 2.98
N TYR A 296 6.76 -15.90 2.02
CA TYR A 296 7.19 -15.46 0.70
C TYR A 296 6.53 -14.13 0.30
N HIS A 297 7.36 -13.21 -0.20
CA HIS A 297 6.89 -12.01 -0.88
C HIS A 297 6.21 -12.35 -2.20
N VAL A 298 5.35 -11.45 -2.64
CA VAL A 298 4.60 -11.55 -3.90
C VAL A 298 4.79 -10.27 -4.69
N GLY A 299 5.03 -10.38 -6.00
CA GLY A 299 5.15 -9.22 -6.89
C GLY A 299 6.55 -8.61 -6.94
N LYS A 300 6.64 -7.46 -7.62
CA LYS A 300 7.90 -6.75 -7.85
C LYS A 300 8.32 -5.97 -6.61
N ARG A 301 9.62 -5.77 -6.44
CA ARG A 301 10.19 -4.99 -5.34
C ARG A 301 10.90 -3.74 -5.87
N LEU A 302 10.55 -2.59 -5.32
CA LEU A 302 11.29 -1.33 -5.44
C LEU A 302 12.03 -1.09 -4.11
N VAL A 303 13.36 -0.93 -4.18
CA VAL A 303 14.17 -0.53 -3.03
C VAL A 303 14.56 0.93 -3.18
N LEU A 304 14.22 1.74 -2.19
CA LEU A 304 14.60 3.15 -2.09
C LEU A 304 15.80 3.28 -1.14
N ASN A 305 16.74 4.19 -1.44
CA ASN A 305 17.93 4.42 -0.61
C ASN A 305 17.80 5.78 0.13
N MET A 306 18.37 5.91 1.35
CA MET A 306 18.58 7.12 2.21
C MET A 306 17.92 7.24 3.61
N SER A 307 18.65 7.83 4.56
CA SER A 307 18.43 7.74 6.02
C SER A 307 17.28 8.58 6.64
N VAL A 308 16.10 7.99 6.88
CA VAL A 308 15.21 8.25 8.05
C VAL A 308 14.19 7.09 8.23
N HIS A 309 13.31 7.07 9.26
CA HIS A 309 12.30 5.99 9.52
C HIS A 309 10.83 6.52 9.67
N ASN A 310 9.85 5.93 8.93
CA ASN A 310 8.36 6.10 8.91
C ASN A 310 7.77 6.27 7.48
N LEU A 311 6.44 6.45 7.29
CA LEU A 311 5.83 6.66 5.97
C LEU A 311 6.36 7.93 5.26
N ASP A 312 6.73 8.96 6.01
CA ASP A 312 7.31 10.18 5.45
C ASP A 312 8.70 9.91 4.87
N VAL A 313 9.42 8.90 5.35
CA VAL A 313 10.64 8.42 4.69
C VAL A 313 10.36 7.94 3.29
N TYR A 314 9.33 7.13 3.14
CA TYR A 314 8.97 6.61 1.83
C TYR A 314 8.60 7.78 0.92
N ARG A 315 7.80 8.75 1.40
CA ARG A 315 7.48 9.98 0.66
C ARG A 315 8.74 10.78 0.27
N LEU A 316 9.64 11.03 1.22
CA LEU A 316 10.88 11.79 1.02
C LEU A 316 11.85 11.08 0.08
N ALA A 317 12.05 9.78 0.27
CA ALA A 317 12.94 8.95 -0.55
C ALA A 317 12.44 8.84 -1.99
N ILE A 318 11.11 8.76 -2.20
CA ILE A 318 10.51 8.87 -3.54
C ILE A 318 10.82 10.23 -4.15
N GLY A 319 10.57 11.33 -3.42
CA GLY A 319 10.82 12.69 -3.90
C GLY A 319 12.28 12.94 -4.31
N GLN A 320 13.24 12.46 -3.52
CA GLN A 320 14.67 12.58 -3.82
C GLN A 320 15.09 11.71 -5.00
N SER A 321 14.55 10.48 -5.12
CA SER A 321 14.81 9.58 -6.25
C SER A 321 14.41 10.22 -7.58
N GLN A 322 13.30 10.96 -7.60
CA GLN A 322 12.86 11.71 -8.79
C GLN A 322 13.81 12.86 -9.14
N GLN A 323 14.28 13.61 -8.14
CA GLN A 323 15.21 14.73 -8.35
C GLN A 323 16.54 14.25 -8.96
N ALA A 324 17.03 13.09 -8.52
CA ALA A 324 18.24 12.48 -9.06
C ALA A 324 18.13 12.17 -10.56
N GLU A 325 16.98 11.67 -11.03
CA GLU A 325 16.77 11.41 -12.46
C GLU A 325 16.68 12.69 -13.30
N THR A 326 16.07 13.74 -12.75
CA THR A 326 15.93 15.02 -13.46
C THR A 326 17.22 15.86 -13.50
N SER A 327 18.23 15.46 -12.73
CA SER A 327 19.53 16.10 -12.69
C SER A 327 20.39 15.65 -13.88
N PRO A 328 21.02 16.57 -14.63
CA PRO A 328 21.95 16.17 -15.67
C PRO A 328 23.08 15.35 -15.07
N ALA A 329 23.45 14.25 -15.71
CA ALA A 329 24.57 13.41 -15.28
C ALA A 329 25.79 14.29 -14.97
N PRO A 330 26.47 14.11 -13.83
CA PRO A 330 27.65 14.91 -13.52
C PRO A 330 28.64 14.76 -14.67
N THR A 331 29.06 15.89 -15.23
CA THR A 331 30.12 15.93 -16.24
C THR A 331 31.32 15.20 -15.65
N ARG A 332 31.75 14.10 -16.30
CA ARG A 332 32.99 13.39 -15.94
C ARG A 332 34.07 14.43 -15.70
N SER A 333 34.59 14.49 -14.47
CA SER A 333 35.73 15.33 -14.15
C SER A 333 36.84 15.02 -15.17
N PRO A 334 37.44 16.02 -15.82
CA PRO A 334 38.56 15.76 -16.72
C PRO A 334 39.66 15.04 -15.94
N PRO A 335 40.36 14.06 -16.54
CA PRO A 335 41.42 13.35 -15.84
C PRO A 335 42.44 14.35 -15.29
N LEU A 336 42.78 14.20 -14.01
CA LEU A 336 43.78 15.00 -13.31
C LEU A 336 45.05 15.08 -14.18
N LYS A 337 45.37 16.28 -14.66
CA LYS A 337 46.66 16.55 -15.30
C LYS A 337 47.76 16.21 -14.30
N ARG A 338 48.61 15.23 -14.61
CA ARG A 338 49.85 14.95 -13.87
C ARG A 338 50.62 16.28 -13.71
N LEU A 339 50.75 16.73 -12.46
CA LEU A 339 51.69 17.79 -12.09
C LEU A 339 53.11 17.30 -12.41
N LYS A 340 53.80 18.03 -13.29
CA LYS A 340 55.25 17.87 -13.45
C LYS A 340 55.91 18.45 -12.20
N ASN A 341 56.57 17.60 -11.42
CA ASN A 341 57.47 18.03 -10.36
C ASN A 341 58.57 18.91 -10.98
N ARG A 342 58.59 20.20 -10.62
CA ARG A 342 59.82 20.98 -10.54
C ARG A 342 60.34 20.81 -9.13
N GLY A 343 61.41 20.03 -8.97
CA GLY A 343 62.22 20.08 -7.77
C GLY A 343 63.24 21.18 -7.95
N ASP A 344 63.12 22.24 -7.16
CA ASP A 344 64.25 23.02 -6.70
C ASP A 344 64.44 22.63 -5.22
N ASN A 345 65.61 22.10 -4.90
CA ASN A 345 66.09 22.01 -3.53
C ASN A 345 67.00 23.22 -3.30
N ASP A 346 66.69 23.97 -2.26
CA ASP A 346 67.56 24.95 -1.61
C ASP A 346 68.78 24.27 -0.96
N GLU A 347 69.90 24.98 -0.88
CA GLU A 347 70.77 25.07 0.31
C GLU A 347 71.89 26.12 0.08
N ASP A 348 71.81 27.25 0.78
CA ASP A 348 72.97 27.95 1.37
C ASP A 348 72.51 29.07 2.33
N ASN A 349 72.89 28.89 3.61
CA ASN A 349 72.84 29.76 4.80
C ASN A 349 71.51 30.08 5.50
#